data_AF-A0A7V3NMV2-F1
#
_entry.id   AF-A0A7V3NMV2-F1
#
_cell.length_a   1.000
_cell.length_b   1.000
_cell.length_c   1.000
_cell.angle_alpha   90.00
_cell.angle_beta   90.00
_cell.angle_gamma   90.00
#
_symmetry.space_group_name_H-M   'P 1'
#
loop_
_entity.id
_entity.type
_entity.pdbx_description
1 polymer ?
#
loop_
_entity_poly.entity_id
_entity_poly.type
_entity_poly.pdbx_seq_one_letter_code
_entity_poly.pdbx_strand_id
1 'polypeptide(L)'
;MAKNFSRGTERIIKALIETLKPRKPGFDPPAEEQMLKVADDFIGALPSHMKILFPLGLRLLEYGTLIFGPSPIPFSRMSLESRDKYIKGWIESKISLRRDLIKGMKAIAMTGYYAHPEVMKHIGYNLIDHLNKINVVDLNTPPAVPCDEEACNYFRELEKTGKWGPAEGLPGRAKKYGENV
;
A
#
# COMPACT_ATOMS: atom_id res chain seq x y z
N MET A 1 -5.61 20.86 1.18
CA MET A 1 -5.10 21.13 2.55
C MET A 1 -5.50 19.95 3.43
N ALA A 2 -4.60 19.46 4.28
CA ALA A 2 -4.88 18.28 5.09
C ALA A 2 -5.86 18.56 6.22
N LYS A 3 -6.76 17.61 6.46
CA LYS A 3 -7.84 17.72 7.46
C LYS A 3 -7.49 16.99 8.76
N ASN A 4 -6.79 15.86 8.68
CA ASN A 4 -6.62 14.94 9.81
C ASN A 4 -5.21 14.93 10.41
N PHE A 5 -4.19 15.41 9.71
CA PHE A 5 -2.81 15.44 10.22
C PHE A 5 -2.23 16.86 10.43
N SER A 6 -1.28 16.97 11.36
CA SER A 6 -0.55 18.21 11.65
C SER A 6 0.36 18.64 10.48
N ARG A 7 0.70 19.93 10.39
CA ARG A 7 1.66 20.46 9.39
C ARG A 7 3.02 19.75 9.40
N GLY A 8 3.48 19.32 10.57
CA GLY A 8 4.73 18.57 10.70
C GLY A 8 4.64 17.17 10.08
N THR A 9 3.53 16.48 10.35
CA THR A 9 3.23 15.17 9.78
C THR A 9 3.06 15.25 8.27
N GLU A 10 2.35 16.27 7.78
CA GLU A 10 2.17 16.55 6.35
C GLU A 10 3.52 16.61 5.62
N ARG A 11 4.48 17.35 6.18
CA ARG A 11 5.79 17.53 5.59
C ARG A 11 6.54 16.20 5.43
N ILE A 12 6.46 15.35 6.45
CA ILE A 12 7.10 14.02 6.43
C ILE A 12 6.42 13.12 5.38
N ILE A 13 5.09 13.12 5.34
CA ILE A 13 4.31 12.33 4.36
C ILE A 13 4.62 12.80 2.93
N LYS A 14 4.69 14.12 2.67
CA LYS A 14 5.08 14.66 1.36
C LYS A 14 6.47 14.19 0.94
N ALA A 15 7.44 14.25 1.84
CA ALA A 15 8.79 13.77 1.56
C ALA A 15 8.82 12.26 1.28
N LEU A 16 8.02 11.47 1.99
CA LEU A 16 7.85 10.04 1.74
C LEU A 16 7.19 9.78 0.39
N ILE A 17 6.10 10.47 0.05
CA ILE A 17 5.41 10.37 -1.24
C ILE A 17 6.38 10.68 -2.37
N GLU A 18 7.14 11.76 -2.27
CA GLU A 18 8.16 12.14 -3.26
C GLU A 18 9.24 11.05 -3.40
N THR A 19 9.61 10.39 -2.32
CA THR A 19 10.62 9.32 -2.34
C THR A 19 10.05 8.01 -2.93
N LEU A 20 8.79 7.69 -2.62
CA LEU A 20 8.14 6.43 -2.97
C LEU A 20 7.47 6.47 -4.36
N LYS A 21 7.16 7.65 -4.89
CA LYS A 21 6.53 7.83 -6.20
C LYS A 21 7.36 7.12 -7.27
N PRO A 22 6.76 6.17 -8.02
CA PRO A 22 7.43 5.55 -9.16
C PRO A 22 7.75 6.61 -10.21
N ARG A 23 9.03 6.73 -10.57
CA ARG A 23 9.49 7.59 -11.67
C ARG A 23 9.91 6.70 -12.82
N LYS A 24 9.17 6.76 -13.92
CA LYS A 24 9.53 6.10 -15.18
C LYS A 24 9.89 7.18 -16.20
N PRO A 25 10.99 7.03 -16.96
CA PRO A 25 11.28 7.95 -18.06
C PRO A 25 10.07 8.07 -19.00
N GLY A 26 9.61 9.31 -19.25
CA GLY A 26 8.47 9.58 -20.12
C GLY A 26 7.08 9.44 -19.49
N PHE A 27 6.96 9.12 -18.20
CA PHE A 27 5.68 9.09 -17.50
C PHE A 27 5.82 9.51 -16.03
N ASP A 28 5.40 10.75 -15.73
CA ASP A 28 5.44 11.35 -14.39
C ASP A 28 4.14 12.12 -14.09
N PRO A 29 3.02 11.43 -13.82
CA PRO A 29 1.74 12.07 -13.57
C PRO A 29 1.78 12.84 -12.24
N PRO A 30 1.06 13.96 -12.09
CA PRO A 30 1.01 14.77 -10.86
C PRO A 30 0.13 14.12 -9.77
N ALA A 31 0.41 12.87 -9.42
CA ALA A 31 -0.39 12.06 -8.50
C ALA A 31 -0.18 12.38 -7.00
N GLU A 32 0.77 13.25 -6.66
CA GLU A 32 1.19 13.53 -5.29
C GLU A 32 0.05 14.06 -4.41
N GLU A 33 -0.83 14.90 -4.96
CA GLU A 33 -1.97 15.45 -4.22
C GLU A 33 -2.97 14.35 -3.87
N GLN A 34 -3.25 13.44 -4.80
CA GLN A 34 -4.13 12.31 -4.54
C GLN A 34 -3.52 11.33 -3.55
N MET A 35 -2.22 11.05 -3.66
CA MET A 35 -1.50 10.24 -2.67
C MET A 35 -1.58 10.84 -1.27
N LEU A 36 -1.44 12.17 -1.17
CA LEU A 36 -1.55 12.88 0.10
C LEU A 36 -2.98 12.84 0.65
N LYS A 37 -3.99 13.00 -0.21
CA LYS A 37 -5.40 12.89 0.18
C LYS A 37 -5.73 11.50 0.73
N VAL A 38 -5.30 10.44 0.06
CA VAL A 38 -5.51 9.06 0.53
C VAL A 38 -4.82 8.83 1.88
N ALA A 39 -3.63 9.38 2.08
CA ALA A 39 -2.97 9.32 3.39
C ALA A 39 -3.74 10.08 4.48
N ASP A 40 -4.32 11.23 4.16
CA ASP A 40 -5.14 12.02 5.10
C ASP A 40 -6.41 11.28 5.50
N ASP A 41 -7.11 10.71 4.52
CA ASP A 41 -8.34 9.93 4.72
C ASP A 41 -8.04 8.67 5.55
N PHE A 42 -6.94 7.97 5.24
CA PHE A 42 -6.49 6.79 5.99
C PHE A 42 -6.25 7.10 7.46
N ILE A 43 -5.54 8.19 7.77
CA ILE A 43 -5.28 8.60 9.16
C ILE A 43 -6.58 8.98 9.87
N GLY A 44 -7.51 9.62 9.16
CA GLY A 44 -8.86 9.92 9.67
C GLY A 44 -9.63 8.67 10.09
N ALA A 45 -9.45 7.56 9.38
CA ALA A 45 -10.10 6.28 9.64
C ALA A 45 -9.40 5.41 10.71
N LEU A 46 -8.20 5.78 11.17
CA LEU A 46 -7.48 5.00 12.18
C LEU A 46 -8.18 5.02 13.56
N PRO A 47 -8.08 3.93 14.34
CA PRO A 47 -8.43 3.93 15.76
C PRO A 47 -7.68 5.01 16.55
N SER A 48 -8.28 5.49 17.65
CA SER A 48 -7.74 6.61 18.46
C SER A 48 -6.28 6.42 18.89
N HIS A 49 -5.90 5.23 19.33
CA HIS A 49 -4.52 4.92 19.74
C HIS A 49 -3.55 5.00 18.55
N MET A 50 -3.96 4.56 17.36
CA MET A 50 -3.15 4.64 16.13
C MET A 50 -3.03 6.06 15.59
N LYS A 51 -4.04 6.92 15.79
CA LYS A 51 -3.96 8.35 15.45
C LYS A 51 -2.82 9.08 16.20
N ILE A 52 -2.39 8.55 17.34
CA ILE A 52 -1.25 9.06 18.11
C ILE A 52 0.04 8.32 17.71
N LEU A 53 0.00 6.98 17.66
CA LEU A 53 1.17 6.16 17.43
C LEU A 53 1.76 6.34 16.02
N PHE A 54 0.91 6.53 15.02
CA PHE A 54 1.34 6.67 13.64
C PHE A 54 2.14 7.96 13.39
N PRO A 55 1.66 9.17 13.77
CA PRO A 55 2.49 10.37 13.73
C PRO A 55 3.78 10.25 14.54
N LEU A 56 3.78 9.51 15.65
CA LEU A 56 4.99 9.26 16.44
C LEU A 56 6.00 8.41 15.65
N GLY A 57 5.53 7.36 14.96
CA GLY A 57 6.35 6.57 14.04
C GLY A 57 6.95 7.43 12.90
N LEU A 58 6.16 8.34 12.34
CA LEU A 58 6.66 9.28 11.34
C LEU A 58 7.72 10.25 11.89
N ARG A 59 7.59 10.68 13.15
CA ARG A 59 8.64 11.46 13.82
C ARG A 59 9.90 10.64 14.07
N LEU A 60 9.77 9.35 14.39
CA LEU A 60 10.90 8.43 14.48
C LEU A 60 11.64 8.34 13.14
N LEU A 61 10.92 8.35 12.02
CA LEU A 61 11.52 8.42 10.69
C LEU A 61 12.25 9.76 10.47
N GLU A 62 11.58 10.88 10.77
CA GLU A 62 12.09 12.25 10.61
C GLU A 62 13.40 12.50 11.37
N TYR A 63 13.46 12.07 12.63
CA TYR A 63 14.61 12.29 13.51
C TYR A 63 15.54 11.08 13.61
N GLY A 64 15.15 9.92 13.09
CA GLY A 64 16.00 8.74 13.03
C GLY A 64 17.27 8.97 12.19
N THR A 65 17.28 9.99 11.33
CA THR A 65 18.47 10.42 10.60
C THR A 65 19.59 10.88 11.53
N LEU A 66 19.25 11.49 12.67
CA LEU A 66 20.20 11.99 13.67
C LEU A 66 20.86 10.87 14.48
N ILE A 67 20.14 9.77 14.70
CA ILE A 67 20.57 8.68 15.58
C ILE A 67 21.17 7.53 14.77
N PHE A 68 20.63 7.28 13.58
CA PHE A 68 20.92 6.08 12.78
C PHE A 68 21.31 6.39 11.33
N GLY A 69 21.24 7.66 10.92
CA GLY A 69 21.53 8.08 9.55
C GLY A 69 22.90 8.75 9.41
N PRO A 70 23.37 8.94 8.16
CA PRO A 70 24.64 9.59 7.87
C PRO A 70 24.58 11.12 7.93
N SER A 71 23.44 11.72 8.33
CA SER A 71 23.19 13.15 8.12
C SER A 71 22.49 13.81 9.31
N PRO A 72 22.98 14.98 9.76
CA PRO A 72 22.41 15.72 10.90
C PRO A 72 21.13 16.50 10.53
N ILE A 73 20.57 16.30 9.33
CA ILE A 73 19.34 16.97 8.90
C ILE A 73 18.13 16.02 8.99
N PRO A 74 16.93 16.54 9.29
CA PRO A 74 15.71 15.73 9.30
C PRO A 74 15.42 15.14 7.92
N PHE A 75 14.81 13.95 7.89
CA PHE A 75 14.45 13.23 6.65
C PHE A 75 13.78 14.13 5.60
N SER A 76 12.76 14.89 6.02
CA SER A 76 11.98 15.75 5.12
C SER A 76 12.76 16.88 4.47
N ARG A 77 13.98 17.18 4.94
CA ARG A 77 14.87 18.21 4.37
C ARG A 77 16.04 17.64 3.57
N MET A 78 16.22 16.32 3.56
CA MET A 78 17.27 15.67 2.78
C MET A 78 17.02 15.81 1.28
N SER A 79 18.07 15.69 0.46
CA SER A 79 17.93 15.55 -0.99
C SER A 79 17.22 14.23 -1.32
N LEU A 80 16.54 14.16 -2.47
CA LEU A 80 15.80 12.97 -2.88
C LEU A 80 16.66 11.69 -2.91
N GLU A 81 17.90 11.79 -3.42
CA GLU A 81 18.84 10.67 -3.43
C GLU A 81 19.21 10.19 -2.02
N SER A 82 19.38 11.13 -1.08
CA SER A 82 19.71 10.81 0.31
C SER A 82 18.51 10.19 1.04
N ARG A 83 17.29 10.65 0.72
CA ARG A 83 16.05 10.04 1.22
C ARG A 83 15.92 8.61 0.75
N ASP A 84 16.18 8.34 -0.53
CA ASP A 84 16.13 6.98 -1.10
C ASP A 84 17.11 6.03 -0.38
N LYS A 85 18.37 6.45 -0.22
CA LYS A 85 19.39 5.69 0.55
C LYS A 85 18.96 5.42 1.99
N TYR A 86 18.41 6.43 2.67
CA TYR A 86 17.95 6.28 4.05
C TYR A 86 16.76 5.33 4.18
N ILE A 87 15.77 5.42 3.27
CA ILE A 87 14.61 4.52 3.24
C ILE A 87 15.04 3.08 2.94
N LYS A 88 16.00 2.87 2.02
CA LYS A 88 16.60 1.54 1.79
C LYS A 88 17.17 0.94 3.07
N GLY A 89 17.93 1.72 3.85
CA GLY A 89 18.43 1.27 5.15
C GLY A 89 17.32 0.91 6.16
N TRP A 90 16.17 1.58 6.10
CA TRP A 90 14.99 1.22 6.92
C TRP A 90 14.33 -0.08 6.47
N ILE A 91 14.29 -0.34 5.17
CA ILE A 91 13.73 -1.58 4.58
C ILE A 91 14.62 -2.78 4.94
N GLU A 92 15.93 -2.60 4.92
CA GLU A 92 16.93 -3.65 5.20
C GLU A 92 17.26 -3.82 6.70
N SER A 93 16.79 -2.91 7.54
CA SER A 93 17.01 -2.93 8.99
C SER A 93 16.50 -4.22 9.64
N LYS A 94 17.23 -4.73 10.65
CA LYS A 94 16.80 -5.87 11.48
C LYS A 94 15.59 -5.57 12.38
N ILE A 95 15.33 -4.29 12.67
CA ILE A 95 14.19 -3.84 13.49
C ILE A 95 12.89 -3.90 12.69
N SER A 96 11.93 -4.73 13.12
CA SER A 96 10.62 -4.92 12.46
C SER A 96 9.83 -3.63 12.31
N LEU A 97 9.74 -2.85 13.40
CA LEU A 97 9.00 -1.59 13.43
C LEU A 97 9.40 -0.62 12.30
N ARG A 98 10.69 -0.55 11.95
CA ARG A 98 11.17 0.29 10.85
C ARG A 98 10.63 -0.20 9.51
N ARG A 99 10.76 -1.49 9.25
CA ARG A 99 10.28 -2.12 8.01
C ARG A 99 8.77 -1.96 7.87
N ASP A 100 8.04 -2.18 8.94
CA ASP A 100 6.58 -2.15 8.93
C ASP A 100 6.04 -0.73 8.74
N LEU A 101 6.70 0.29 9.32
CA LEU A 101 6.37 1.69 9.04
C LEU A 101 6.54 2.03 7.55
N ILE A 102 7.67 1.66 6.95
CA ILE A 102 7.89 1.94 5.52
C ILE A 102 6.93 1.15 4.63
N LYS A 103 6.66 -0.12 4.95
CA LYS A 103 5.67 -0.93 4.22
C LYS A 103 4.27 -0.32 4.28
N GLY A 104 3.83 0.10 5.46
CA GLY A 104 2.54 0.76 5.64
C GLY A 104 2.44 2.05 4.85
N MET A 105 3.45 2.91 4.95
CA MET A 105 3.52 4.15 4.17
C MET A 105 3.53 3.92 2.66
N LYS A 106 4.29 2.92 2.20
CA LYS A 106 4.32 2.52 0.80
C LYS A 106 2.95 2.02 0.34
N ALA A 107 2.28 1.18 1.11
CA ALA A 107 0.94 0.69 0.78
C ALA A 107 -0.04 1.86 0.60
N ILE A 108 -0.10 2.77 1.58
CA ILE A 108 -0.99 3.95 1.52
C ILE A 108 -0.67 4.84 0.31
N ALA A 109 0.61 5.17 0.11
CA ALA A 109 1.06 6.01 -0.99
C ALA A 109 0.74 5.36 -2.35
N MET A 110 0.99 4.06 -2.50
CA MET A 110 0.74 3.34 -3.74
C MET A 110 -0.75 3.19 -4.03
N THR A 111 -1.60 3.01 -3.01
CA THR A 111 -3.06 3.05 -3.18
C THR A 111 -3.49 4.37 -3.81
N GLY A 112 -2.98 5.51 -3.32
CA GLY A 112 -3.28 6.81 -3.92
C GLY A 112 -2.73 7.00 -5.33
N TYR A 113 -1.52 6.48 -5.60
CA TYR A 113 -0.92 6.56 -6.93
C TYR A 113 -1.70 5.76 -7.97
N TYR A 114 -2.04 4.50 -7.69
CA TYR A 114 -2.79 3.65 -8.61
C TYR A 114 -4.28 4.02 -8.69
N ALA A 115 -4.79 4.79 -7.72
CA ALA A 115 -6.11 5.38 -7.82
C ALA A 115 -6.16 6.59 -8.78
N HIS A 116 -5.02 7.07 -9.29
CA HIS A 116 -4.98 8.26 -10.14
C HIS A 116 -5.46 7.96 -11.57
N PRO A 117 -6.40 8.74 -12.14
CA PRO A 117 -6.98 8.47 -13.46
C PRO A 117 -5.94 8.34 -14.58
N GLU A 118 -4.91 9.19 -14.59
CA GLU A 118 -3.85 9.09 -15.60
C GLU A 118 -3.00 7.82 -15.44
N VAL A 119 -2.77 7.39 -14.19
CA VAL A 119 -2.04 6.14 -13.91
C VAL A 119 -2.87 4.95 -14.37
N MET A 120 -4.16 4.91 -14.01
CA MET A 120 -5.10 3.88 -14.47
C MET A 120 -5.13 3.79 -16.00
N LYS A 121 -5.25 4.94 -16.69
CA LYS A 121 -5.21 5.00 -18.15
C LYS A 121 -3.89 4.49 -18.72
N HIS A 122 -2.76 4.86 -18.12
CA HIS A 122 -1.43 4.44 -18.58
C HIS A 122 -1.21 2.92 -18.44
N ILE A 123 -1.73 2.30 -17.37
CA ILE A 123 -1.64 0.85 -17.18
C ILE A 123 -2.75 0.07 -17.91
N GLY A 124 -3.61 0.75 -18.68
CA GLY A 124 -4.72 0.12 -19.40
C GLY A 124 -5.87 -0.36 -18.51
N TYR A 125 -5.95 0.15 -17.27
CA TYR A 125 -7.03 -0.18 -16.35
C TYR A 125 -8.18 0.82 -16.52
N ASN A 126 -9.38 0.30 -16.79
CA ASN A 126 -10.61 1.07 -16.79
C ASN A 126 -11.52 0.57 -15.67
N LEU A 127 -11.77 1.44 -14.69
CA LEU A 127 -12.60 1.10 -13.53
C LEU A 127 -14.02 0.72 -13.95
N ILE A 128 -14.64 1.45 -14.88
CA ILE A 128 -16.02 1.19 -15.31
C ILE A 128 -16.11 -0.17 -16.01
N ASP A 129 -15.17 -0.46 -16.92
CA ASP A 129 -15.14 -1.77 -17.60
C ASP A 129 -14.89 -2.91 -16.59
N HIS A 130 -14.06 -2.68 -15.58
CA HIS A 130 -13.83 -3.64 -14.51
C HIS A 130 -15.09 -3.85 -13.66
N LEU A 131 -15.77 -2.79 -13.24
CA LEU A 131 -17.03 -2.85 -12.47
C LEU A 131 -18.12 -3.61 -13.25
N ASN A 132 -18.23 -3.35 -14.55
CA ASN A 132 -19.16 -4.06 -15.44
C ASN A 132 -18.82 -5.56 -15.55
N LYS A 133 -17.54 -5.93 -15.56
CA LYS A 133 -17.10 -7.34 -15.59
C LYS A 133 -17.38 -8.08 -14.28
N ILE A 134 -17.30 -7.40 -13.14
CA ILE A 134 -17.54 -8.02 -11.82
C ILE A 134 -19.02 -8.10 -11.43
N ASN A 135 -19.95 -7.72 -12.32
CA ASN A 135 -21.41 -7.92 -12.16
C ASN A 135 -21.98 -7.41 -10.82
N VAL A 136 -21.54 -6.26 -10.31
CA VAL A 136 -22.23 -5.62 -9.16
C VAL A 136 -23.33 -4.70 -9.69
N VAL A 137 -24.48 -5.30 -10.01
CA VAL A 137 -25.70 -4.56 -10.42
C VAL A 137 -26.47 -4.05 -9.19
N ASP A 138 -26.27 -4.63 -8.01
CA ASP A 138 -26.79 -4.12 -6.72
C ASP A 138 -26.04 -4.83 -5.57
N LEU A 139 -25.75 -4.16 -4.44
CA LEU A 139 -25.06 -4.76 -3.28
C LEU A 139 -25.88 -5.91 -2.64
N ASN A 140 -27.17 -5.98 -2.93
CA ASN A 140 -28.11 -6.98 -2.41
C ASN A 140 -28.49 -8.07 -3.42
N THR A 141 -27.97 -8.03 -4.65
CA THR A 141 -28.33 -9.02 -5.68
C THR A 141 -27.07 -9.80 -6.06
N PRO A 142 -27.05 -11.13 -5.87
CA PRO A 142 -25.91 -11.94 -6.28
C PRO A 142 -25.71 -11.86 -7.80
N PRO A 143 -24.46 -11.86 -8.28
CA PRO A 143 -24.16 -11.76 -9.71
C PRO A 143 -24.84 -12.91 -10.48
N ALA A 144 -25.56 -12.56 -11.56
CA ALA A 144 -26.34 -13.51 -12.36
C ALA A 144 -25.47 -14.57 -13.06
N VAL A 145 -24.19 -14.27 -13.26
CA VAL A 145 -23.20 -15.17 -13.86
C VAL A 145 -22.01 -15.24 -12.90
N PRO A 146 -21.59 -16.43 -12.44
CA PRO A 146 -20.34 -16.56 -11.69
C PRO A 146 -19.17 -16.03 -12.51
N CYS A 147 -18.19 -15.42 -11.84
CA CYS A 147 -17.07 -14.68 -12.45
C CYS A 147 -16.27 -15.50 -13.49
N ASP A 148 -16.36 -16.83 -13.42
CA ASP A 148 -15.95 -17.78 -14.44
C ASP A 148 -16.59 -19.15 -14.12
N GLU A 149 -17.37 -19.73 -15.05
CA GLU A 149 -18.03 -21.04 -14.83
C GLU A 149 -17.00 -22.16 -14.65
N GLU A 150 -15.83 -22.05 -15.29
CA GLU A 150 -14.71 -22.96 -15.15
C GLU A 150 -14.13 -22.91 -13.73
N ALA A 151 -13.93 -21.69 -13.19
CA ALA A 151 -13.47 -21.52 -11.82
C ALA A 151 -14.49 -22.03 -10.79
N CYS A 152 -15.78 -21.78 -11.00
CA CYS A 152 -16.82 -22.29 -10.11
C CYS A 152 -16.91 -23.82 -10.11
N ASN A 153 -16.77 -24.46 -11.26
CA ASN A 153 -16.74 -25.93 -11.35
C ASN A 153 -15.47 -26.50 -10.69
N TYR A 154 -14.33 -25.83 -10.86
CA TYR A 154 -13.10 -26.19 -10.16
C TYR A 154 -13.26 -26.16 -8.63
N PHE A 155 -13.81 -25.08 -8.06
CA PHE A 155 -14.03 -24.99 -6.61
C PHE A 155 -15.07 -25.99 -6.09
N ARG A 156 -16.14 -26.27 -6.85
CA ARG A 156 -17.13 -27.30 -6.50
C ARG A 156 -16.52 -28.71 -6.47
N GLU A 157 -15.63 -29.03 -7.40
CA GLU A 157 -14.89 -30.29 -7.39
C GLU A 157 -13.89 -30.37 -6.22
N LEU A 158 -13.24 -29.26 -5.86
CA LEU A 158 -12.40 -29.20 -4.65
C LEU A 158 -13.22 -29.39 -3.35
N GLU A 159 -14.43 -28.85 -3.28
CA GLU A 159 -15.36 -29.05 -2.16
C GLU A 159 -15.78 -30.52 -2.03
N LYS A 160 -16.18 -31.16 -3.14
CA LYS A 160 -16.55 -32.59 -3.15
C LYS A 160 -15.40 -33.50 -2.72
N THR A 161 -14.18 -33.15 -3.11
CA THR A 161 -12.98 -33.97 -2.81
C THR A 161 -12.36 -33.64 -1.45
N GLY A 162 -12.80 -32.57 -0.78
CA GLY A 162 -12.27 -32.12 0.52
C GLY A 162 -10.82 -31.61 0.46
N LYS A 163 -10.22 -31.50 -0.73
CA LYS A 163 -8.84 -31.10 -0.93
C LYS A 163 -8.75 -29.58 -1.12
N TRP A 164 -8.85 -28.84 -0.03
CA TRP A 164 -8.59 -27.40 -0.06
C TRP A 164 -7.08 -27.13 -0.16
N GLY A 165 -6.63 -26.63 -1.31
CA GLY A 165 -5.23 -26.29 -1.57
C GLY A 165 -4.87 -26.45 -3.06
N PRO A 166 -3.68 -26.00 -3.51
CA PRO A 166 -3.26 -26.24 -4.89
C PRO A 166 -3.13 -27.74 -5.13
N ALA A 167 -3.68 -28.22 -6.24
CA ALA A 167 -3.40 -29.55 -6.75
C ALA A 167 -1.88 -29.74 -6.91
N GLU A 168 -1.38 -30.97 -6.69
CA GLU A 168 0.02 -31.32 -6.90
C GLU A 168 0.46 -30.86 -8.31
N GLY A 169 1.43 -29.95 -8.37
CA GLY A 169 1.99 -29.43 -9.62
C GLY A 169 1.79 -27.93 -9.88
N LEU A 170 0.99 -27.21 -9.08
CA LEU A 170 0.84 -25.73 -9.20
C LEU A 170 1.51 -24.97 -8.03
N PRO A 171 2.17 -23.83 -8.31
CA PRO A 171 2.92 -23.09 -7.29
C PRO A 171 1.97 -22.39 -6.30
N GLY A 172 2.00 -22.81 -5.03
CA GLY A 172 1.31 -22.05 -3.98
C GLY A 172 0.97 -22.81 -2.70
N ARG A 173 1.94 -23.43 -2.00
CA ARG A 173 1.66 -23.89 -0.63
C ARG A 173 1.41 -22.69 0.28
N ALA A 174 0.17 -22.41 0.63
CA ALA A 174 -0.13 -21.70 1.87
C ALA A 174 0.24 -22.64 3.04
N LYS A 175 1.24 -22.27 3.84
CA LYS A 175 1.54 -22.98 5.10
C LYS A 175 0.30 -22.85 6.00
N LYS A 176 -0.20 -23.98 6.53
CA LYS A 176 -1.20 -23.97 7.60
C LYS A 176 -0.63 -23.21 8.80
N TYR A 177 -1.36 -22.20 9.26
CA TYR A 177 -1.10 -21.57 10.56
C TYR A 177 -1.33 -22.63 11.64
N GLY A 178 -0.29 -23.05 12.36
CA GLY A 178 -0.42 -23.90 13.55
C GLY A 178 0.52 -25.10 13.68
N GLU A 179 1.28 -25.47 12.64
CA GLU A 179 2.28 -26.55 12.76
C GLU A 179 3.68 -25.94 12.90
N ASN A 180 4.02 -25.60 14.14
CA ASN A 180 5.36 -25.65 14.75
C ASN A 180 5.24 -25.19 16.21
N VAL A 181 4.92 -26.14 17.10
CA VAL A 181 5.45 -26.22 18.45
C VAL A 181 6.07 -27.60 18.58
#